data_AF-A0A7W4ELK3-F1
#
_entry.id   AF-A0A7W4ELK3-F1
#
_cell.length_a   1.000
_cell.length_b   1.000
_cell.length_c   1.000
_cell.angle_alpha   90.00
_cell.angle_beta   90.00
_cell.angle_gamma   90.00
#
_symmetry.space_group_name_H-M   'P 1'
#
loop_
_entity.id
_entity.type
_entity.pdbx_description
1 polymer ?
#
loop_
_entity_poly.entity_id
_entity_poly.type
_entity_poly.pdbx_seq_one_letter_code
_entity_poly.pdbx_strand_id
1 'polypeptide(L)'
;MGKNQNSIRTAESVSPGHPDKLCDQISDAIVDAYLAKDPRARVAIDVAGGHGAVFVTGEVSSRAEVDIAKIVRRITGKNTEVIERVAEQSPEIARGVDAGGAGDQGIMVGYACNETPELLPLEAALARRLNQCLYQRWPYDGKTQVSVRGRKIVAIVASFQHAPHDELEQAVKDWVRNEAVRYVGVKYF
;
A
#
# COMPACT_ATOMS: atom_id res chain seq x y z
N MET A 1 -20.50 -24.28 17.28
CA MET A 1 -19.66 -24.22 16.06
C MET A 1 -20.27 -23.18 15.12
N GLY A 2 -19.57 -22.09 14.83
CA GLY A 2 -20.11 -20.95 14.08
C GLY A 2 -20.29 -21.26 12.59
N LYS A 3 -21.37 -20.74 11.99
CA LYS A 3 -21.90 -21.01 10.64
C LYS A 3 -20.96 -20.68 9.45
N ASN A 4 -19.71 -20.25 9.67
CA ASN A 4 -18.83 -19.70 8.63
C ASN A 4 -17.65 -20.60 8.20
N GLN A 5 -17.58 -21.88 8.58
CA GLN A 5 -16.46 -22.74 8.15
C GLN A 5 -16.49 -23.17 6.66
N ASN A 6 -17.57 -22.87 5.93
CA ASN A 6 -17.75 -23.29 4.54
C ASN A 6 -17.46 -22.22 3.49
N SER A 7 -17.29 -20.94 3.86
CA SER A 7 -17.01 -19.88 2.89
C SER A 7 -15.51 -19.75 2.61
N ILE A 8 -15.18 -19.48 1.35
CA ILE A 8 -13.82 -19.11 0.93
C ILE A 8 -13.70 -17.59 1.04
N ARG A 9 -12.64 -17.12 1.69
CA ARG A 9 -12.27 -15.70 1.74
C ARG A 9 -10.98 -15.49 0.97
N THR A 10 -10.87 -14.38 0.29
CA THR A 10 -9.73 -14.07 -0.58
C THR A 10 -9.30 -12.63 -0.33
N ALA A 11 -7.99 -12.40 -0.24
CA ALA A 11 -7.41 -11.07 -0.24
C ALA A 11 -6.16 -11.05 -1.12
N GLU A 12 -5.79 -9.85 -1.55
CA GLU A 12 -4.64 -9.61 -2.40
C GLU A 12 -3.73 -8.51 -1.84
N SER A 13 -2.51 -8.46 -2.37
CA SER A 13 -1.53 -7.42 -2.08
C SER A 13 -0.67 -7.19 -3.32
N VAL A 14 -0.32 -5.93 -3.56
CA VAL A 14 0.62 -5.52 -4.61
C VAL A 14 1.93 -5.04 -3.99
N SER A 15 3.02 -5.16 -4.72
CA SER A 15 4.37 -4.84 -4.24
C SER A 15 4.64 -3.33 -4.24
N PRO A 16 5.68 -2.86 -3.53
CA PRO A 16 6.13 -1.48 -3.62
C PRO A 16 6.52 -1.03 -5.04
N GLY A 17 6.81 -1.97 -5.94
CA GLY A 17 7.10 -1.68 -7.35
C GLY A 17 5.86 -1.54 -8.24
N HIS A 18 4.65 -1.81 -7.72
CA HIS A 18 3.41 -1.62 -8.47
C HIS A 18 3.20 -0.13 -8.78
N PRO A 19 2.78 0.26 -10.00
CA PRO A 19 2.63 1.66 -10.39
C PRO A 19 1.74 2.46 -9.44
N ASP A 20 0.60 1.91 -9.00
CA ASP A 20 -0.28 2.58 -8.04
C ASP A 20 0.43 2.81 -6.69
N LYS A 21 1.22 1.83 -6.22
CA LYS A 21 1.98 1.98 -4.96
C LYS A 21 3.16 2.92 -5.10
N LEU A 22 3.72 3.10 -6.30
CA LEU A 22 4.71 4.14 -6.56
C LEU A 22 4.06 5.53 -6.50
N CYS A 23 2.84 5.68 -7.01
CA CYS A 23 2.08 6.93 -6.88
C CYS A 23 1.77 7.24 -5.41
N ASP A 24 1.28 6.26 -4.64
CA ASP A 24 1.07 6.38 -3.18
C ASP A 24 2.36 6.84 -2.47
N GLN A 25 3.50 6.18 -2.76
CA GLN A 25 4.81 6.53 -2.17
C GLN A 25 5.27 7.94 -2.52
N ILE A 26 5.00 8.43 -3.74
CA ILE A 26 5.33 9.79 -4.14
C ILE A 26 4.45 10.79 -3.38
N SER A 27 3.14 10.57 -3.35
CA SER A 27 2.19 11.41 -2.60
C SER A 27 2.59 11.51 -1.13
N ASP A 28 2.81 10.38 -0.46
CA ASP A 28 3.21 10.34 0.95
C ASP A 28 4.57 11.00 1.18
N ALA A 29 5.55 10.80 0.28
CA ALA A 29 6.85 11.44 0.42
C ALA A 29 6.79 12.97 0.27
N ILE A 30 5.84 13.50 -0.51
CA ILE A 30 5.60 14.94 -0.62
C ILE A 30 4.95 15.45 0.68
N VAL A 31 3.95 14.73 1.21
CA VAL A 31 3.34 15.03 2.51
C VAL A 31 4.40 15.08 3.62
N ASP A 32 5.25 14.06 3.71
CA ASP A 32 6.36 14.00 4.67
C ASP A 32 7.32 15.18 4.54
N ALA A 33 7.66 15.56 3.30
CA ALA A 33 8.61 16.66 3.05
C ALA A 33 8.07 18.02 3.50
N TYR A 34 6.76 18.26 3.34
CA TYR A 34 6.09 19.44 3.87
C TYR A 34 6.00 19.40 5.40
N LEU A 35 5.49 18.30 5.97
CA LEU A 35 5.30 18.16 7.43
C LEU A 35 6.61 18.22 8.22
N ALA A 36 7.73 17.75 7.63
CA ALA A 36 9.04 17.85 8.25
C ALA A 36 9.53 19.30 8.43
N LYS A 37 9.07 20.23 7.58
CA LYS A 37 9.46 21.65 7.62
C LYS A 37 8.39 22.53 8.27
N ASP A 38 7.13 22.15 8.09
CA ASP A 38 5.96 22.85 8.60
C ASP A 38 4.95 21.81 9.14
N PRO A 39 4.97 21.53 10.46
CA PRO A 39 4.05 20.58 11.08
C PRO A 39 2.57 20.97 10.97
N ARG A 40 2.25 22.20 10.52
CA ARG A 40 0.89 22.66 10.27
C ARG A 40 0.53 22.69 8.78
N ALA A 41 1.41 22.18 7.92
CA ALA A 41 1.13 22.10 6.49
C ALA A 41 -0.13 21.27 6.24
N ARG A 42 -1.00 21.76 5.36
CA ARG A 42 -2.11 20.99 4.79
C ARG A 42 -1.73 20.58 3.39
N VAL A 43 -1.74 19.29 3.11
CA VAL A 43 -1.23 18.72 1.86
C VAL A 43 -2.25 17.71 1.35
N ALA A 44 -2.79 17.97 0.16
CA ALA A 44 -3.66 17.06 -0.57
C ALA A 44 -3.05 16.89 -1.96
N ILE A 45 -2.29 15.81 -2.16
CA ILE A 45 -1.51 15.57 -3.38
C ILE A 45 -1.93 14.25 -4.03
N ASP A 46 -2.35 14.36 -5.28
CA ASP A 46 -2.65 13.24 -6.15
C ASP A 46 -1.52 13.04 -7.16
N VAL A 47 -1.17 11.77 -7.37
CA VAL A 47 -0.11 11.38 -8.29
C VAL A 47 -0.66 10.32 -9.24
N ALA A 48 -0.40 10.53 -10.53
CA ALA A 48 -0.63 9.54 -11.57
C ALA A 48 0.63 9.40 -12.41
N GLY A 49 1.01 8.18 -12.78
CA GLY A 49 2.26 7.94 -13.52
C GLY A 49 2.17 6.80 -14.52
N GLY A 50 3.01 6.86 -15.55
CA GLY A 50 3.10 5.85 -16.59
C GLY A 50 4.06 6.24 -17.70
N HIS A 51 4.65 5.26 -18.38
CA HIS A 51 5.46 5.45 -19.60
C HIS A 51 6.56 6.53 -19.52
N GLY A 52 7.23 6.65 -18.37
CA GLY A 52 8.33 7.60 -18.18
C GLY A 52 7.93 9.00 -17.70
N ALA A 53 6.63 9.25 -17.49
CA ALA A 53 6.11 10.49 -16.97
C ALA A 53 5.34 10.30 -15.65
N VAL A 54 5.37 11.32 -14.80
CA VAL A 54 4.59 11.42 -13.56
C VAL A 54 3.91 12.78 -13.51
N PHE A 55 2.60 12.75 -13.34
CA PHE A 55 1.74 13.91 -13.13
C PHE A 55 1.44 14.06 -11.64
N VAL A 56 1.78 15.21 -11.08
CA VAL A 56 1.52 15.57 -9.67
C VAL A 56 0.57 16.76 -9.65
N THR A 57 -0.55 16.62 -8.96
CA THR A 57 -1.57 17.67 -8.84
C THR A 57 -2.09 17.74 -7.41
N GLY A 58 -2.78 18.82 -7.09
CA GLY A 58 -3.45 18.96 -5.80
C GLY A 58 -3.17 20.31 -5.16
N GLU A 59 -3.34 20.36 -3.85
CA GLU A 59 -3.39 21.60 -3.09
C GLU A 59 -2.50 21.54 -1.85
N VAL A 60 -1.75 22.61 -1.61
CA VAL A 60 -0.91 22.76 -0.43
C VAL A 60 -1.16 24.10 0.25
N SER A 61 -1.34 24.08 1.57
CA SER A 61 -1.18 25.26 2.43
C SER A 61 0.05 25.07 3.30
N SER A 62 1.15 25.73 2.94
CA SER A 62 2.37 25.78 3.74
C SER A 62 3.25 26.94 3.31
N ARG A 63 4.14 27.41 4.20
CA ARG A 63 5.24 28.32 3.83
C ARG A 63 6.52 27.58 3.47
N ALA A 64 6.55 26.26 3.62
CA ALA A 64 7.72 25.46 3.30
C ALA A 64 7.87 25.31 1.78
N GLU A 65 9.11 25.37 1.30
CA GLU A 65 9.43 25.05 -0.09
C GLU A 65 9.86 23.58 -0.18
N VAL A 66 9.23 22.81 -1.07
CA VAL A 66 9.53 21.39 -1.31
C VAL A 66 9.83 21.18 -2.78
N ASP A 67 10.96 20.52 -3.08
CA ASP A 67 11.34 20.14 -4.44
C ASP A 67 10.66 18.82 -4.82
N ILE A 68 9.43 18.93 -5.35
CA ILE A 68 8.60 17.79 -5.76
C ILE A 68 9.30 16.97 -6.84
N ALA A 69 9.89 17.62 -7.84
CA ALA A 69 10.57 16.92 -8.93
C ALA A 69 11.74 16.06 -8.44
N LYS A 70 12.49 16.53 -7.44
CA LYS A 70 13.55 15.72 -6.80
C LYS A 70 12.99 14.52 -6.03
N ILE A 71 11.84 14.66 -5.37
CA ILE A 71 11.18 13.54 -4.67
C ILE A 71 10.72 12.48 -5.67
N VAL A 72 10.03 12.90 -6.75
CA VAL A 72 9.58 12.00 -7.82
C VAL A 72 10.76 11.23 -8.40
N ARG A 73 11.80 11.93 -8.86
CA ARG A 73 12.98 11.31 -9.49
C ARG A 73 13.80 10.43 -8.56
N ARG A 74 13.73 10.65 -7.24
CA ARG A 74 14.33 9.74 -6.25
C ARG A 74 13.63 8.38 -6.25
N ILE A 75 12.32 8.35 -6.46
CA ILE A 75 11.50 7.13 -6.42
C ILE A 75 11.47 6.44 -7.79
N THR A 76 11.31 7.20 -8.88
CA THR A 76 11.09 6.65 -10.23
C THR A 76 12.34 6.61 -11.11
N GLY A 77 13.39 7.36 -10.75
CA GLY A 77 14.63 7.49 -11.51
C GLY A 77 14.84 8.88 -12.13
N LYS A 78 16.09 9.21 -12.44
CA LYS A 78 16.53 10.56 -12.85
C LYS A 78 15.89 11.07 -14.15
N ASN A 79 15.53 10.16 -15.05
CA ASN A 79 15.05 10.50 -16.40
C ASN A 79 13.52 10.63 -16.49
N THR A 80 12.81 10.52 -15.36
CA THR A 80 11.35 10.67 -15.34
C THR A 80 10.96 12.12 -15.63
N GLU A 81 10.05 12.30 -16.59
CA GLU A 81 9.35 13.56 -16.82
C GLU A 81 8.41 13.84 -15.65
N VAL A 82 8.46 15.06 -15.12
CA VAL A 82 7.62 15.48 -14.00
C VAL A 82 6.75 16.64 -14.46
N ILE A 83 5.44 16.45 -14.39
CA ILE A 83 4.44 17.47 -14.71
C ILE A 83 3.77 17.88 -13.39
N GLU A 84 4.13 19.05 -12.90
CA GLU A 84 3.65 19.57 -11.61
C GLU A 84 2.53 20.60 -11.83
N ARG A 85 1.38 20.38 -11.17
CA ARG A 85 0.19 21.23 -11.16
C ARG A 85 -0.36 21.38 -9.75
N VAL A 86 0.51 21.74 -8.81
CA VAL A 86 0.13 21.99 -7.40
C VAL A 86 -0.26 23.46 -7.23
N ALA A 87 -1.37 23.69 -6.54
CA ALA A 87 -1.91 25.02 -6.24
C ALA A 87 -1.98 25.28 -4.73
N GLU A 88 -2.23 26.53 -4.34
CA GLU A 88 -2.58 26.86 -2.96
C GLU A 88 -4.02 26.39 -2.66
N GLN A 89 -4.26 25.86 -1.46
CA GLN A 89 -5.60 25.42 -1.05
C GLN A 89 -6.61 26.58 -1.06
N SER A 90 -7.85 26.27 -1.44
CA SER A 90 -8.96 27.23 -1.42
C SER A 90 -9.19 27.83 -0.01
N PRO A 91 -9.29 29.17 0.11
CA PRO A 91 -9.62 29.85 1.37
C PRO A 91 -11.00 29.47 1.93
N GLU A 92 -11.94 29.04 1.09
CA GLU A 92 -13.28 28.63 1.50
C GLU A 92 -13.25 27.36 2.36
N ILE A 93 -12.38 26.40 2.02
CA ILE A 93 -12.19 25.14 2.76
C ILE A 93 -11.46 25.41 4.08
N ALA A 94 -10.46 26.30 4.07
CA ALA A 94 -9.67 26.64 5.26
C ALA A 94 -10.54 27.10 6.43
N ARG A 95 -11.62 27.87 6.17
CA ARG A 95 -12.53 28.39 7.20
C ARG A 95 -13.25 27.30 8.00
N GLY A 96 -13.58 26.17 7.37
CA GLY A 96 -14.26 25.06 8.05
C GLY A 96 -13.32 24.25 8.95
N VAL A 97 -12.07 24.11 8.52
CA VAL A 97 -11.05 23.30 9.20
C VAL A 97 -10.40 24.05 10.36
N ASP A 98 -10.14 25.35 10.21
CA ASP A 98 -9.44 26.14 11.24
C ASP A 98 -10.24 26.21 12.57
N ALA A 99 -11.55 26.01 12.52
CA ALA A 99 -12.42 25.93 13.69
C ALA A 99 -12.44 24.54 14.36
N GLY A 100 -11.65 23.58 13.86
CA GLY A 100 -11.56 22.20 14.38
C GLY A 100 -12.59 21.22 13.79
N GLY A 101 -13.30 21.62 12.73
CA GLY A 101 -14.22 20.74 11.98
C GLY A 101 -13.48 19.78 11.04
N ALA A 102 -14.19 18.76 10.55
CA ALA A 102 -13.68 17.90 9.50
C ALA A 102 -13.50 18.70 8.19
N GLY A 103 -12.46 18.38 7.41
CA GLY A 103 -12.22 19.02 6.11
C GLY A 103 -13.15 18.58 4.99
N ASP A 104 -13.79 17.43 5.15
CA ASP A 104 -14.82 16.92 4.24
C ASP A 104 -15.77 15.97 5.00
N GLN A 105 -16.93 15.70 4.40
CA GLN A 105 -17.84 14.65 4.86
C GLN A 105 -17.25 13.25 4.58
N GLY A 106 -17.51 12.28 5.46
CA GLY A 106 -17.00 10.92 5.25
C GLY A 106 -17.52 9.89 6.26
N ILE A 107 -17.34 8.63 5.92
CA ILE A 107 -17.60 7.48 6.80
C ILE A 107 -16.30 6.69 6.94
N MET A 108 -15.91 6.40 8.17
CA MET A 108 -14.72 5.63 8.48
C MET A 108 -15.12 4.31 9.14
N VAL A 109 -14.54 3.20 8.69
CA VAL A 109 -14.77 1.87 9.26
C VAL A 109 -13.46 1.32 9.80
N GLY A 110 -13.41 1.07 11.10
CA GLY A 110 -12.34 0.31 11.74
C GLY A 110 -12.71 -1.17 11.83
N TYR A 111 -11.74 -2.06 11.61
CA TYR A 111 -11.93 -3.50 11.73
C TYR A 111 -10.74 -4.16 12.44
N ALA A 112 -11.01 -5.13 13.31
CA ALA A 112 -10.03 -5.98 13.95
C ALA A 112 -10.61 -7.37 14.19
N CYS A 113 -9.79 -8.41 14.09
CA CYS A 113 -10.18 -9.78 14.44
C CYS A 113 -8.99 -10.55 15.03
N ASN A 114 -9.24 -11.59 15.83
CA ASN A 114 -8.20 -12.34 16.52
C ASN A 114 -7.58 -13.48 15.65
N GLU A 115 -7.65 -13.36 14.32
CA GLU A 115 -7.17 -14.43 13.45
C GLU A 115 -5.64 -14.47 13.32
N THR A 116 -4.99 -13.30 13.47
CA THR A 116 -3.54 -13.11 13.52
C THR A 116 -3.11 -12.24 14.72
N PRO A 117 -1.82 -12.26 15.14
CA PRO A 117 -1.28 -11.42 16.20
C PRO A 117 -1.40 -9.91 15.92
N GLU A 118 -1.41 -9.51 14.64
CA GLU A 118 -1.61 -8.13 14.20
C GLU A 118 -3.08 -7.68 14.26
N LEU A 119 -3.98 -8.57 14.68
CA LEU A 119 -5.43 -8.37 14.72
C LEU A 119 -6.08 -8.12 13.34
N LEU A 120 -5.51 -8.72 12.29
CA LEU A 120 -5.97 -8.60 10.90
C LEU A 120 -6.64 -9.89 10.38
N PRO A 121 -7.51 -9.81 9.37
CA PRO A 121 -8.01 -10.97 8.65
C PRO A 121 -6.87 -11.84 8.11
N LEU A 122 -7.00 -13.15 8.27
CA LEU A 122 -5.94 -14.11 7.93
C LEU A 122 -5.50 -14.00 6.47
N GLU A 123 -6.45 -13.97 5.53
CA GLU A 123 -6.19 -13.87 4.09
C GLU A 123 -5.40 -12.61 3.72
N ALA A 124 -5.72 -11.46 4.34
CA ALA A 124 -5.06 -10.18 4.06
C ALA A 124 -3.63 -10.18 4.61
N ALA A 125 -3.44 -10.68 5.83
CA ALA A 125 -2.12 -10.83 6.43
C ALA A 125 -1.22 -11.78 5.63
N LEU A 126 -1.77 -12.92 5.17
CA LEU A 126 -1.02 -13.90 4.37
C LEU A 126 -0.65 -13.33 2.99
N ALA A 127 -1.57 -12.69 2.28
CA ALA A 127 -1.29 -12.08 0.98
C ALA A 127 -0.18 -11.02 1.09
N ARG A 128 -0.27 -10.13 2.08
CA ARG A 128 0.75 -9.10 2.32
C ARG A 128 2.12 -9.70 2.65
N ARG A 129 2.19 -10.71 3.53
CA ARG A 129 3.47 -11.34 3.90
C ARG A 129 4.11 -12.10 2.75
N LEU A 130 3.31 -12.84 1.97
CA LEU A 130 3.82 -13.49 0.76
C LEU A 130 4.41 -12.44 -0.19
N ASN A 131 3.72 -11.32 -0.39
CA ASN A 131 4.23 -10.23 -1.22
C ASN A 131 5.58 -9.69 -0.71
N GLN A 132 5.68 -9.41 0.59
CA GLN A 132 6.91 -8.94 1.24
C GLN A 132 8.06 -9.95 1.10
N CYS A 133 7.78 -11.25 1.25
CA CYS A 133 8.78 -12.30 1.09
C CYS A 133 9.29 -12.38 -0.36
N LEU A 134 8.39 -12.40 -1.34
CA LEU A 134 8.76 -12.50 -2.75
C LEU A 134 9.47 -11.23 -3.24
N TYR A 135 9.08 -10.05 -2.76
CA TYR A 135 9.71 -8.77 -3.11
C TYR A 135 11.18 -8.68 -2.66
N GLN A 136 11.59 -9.38 -1.61
CA GLN A 136 13.00 -9.47 -1.21
C GLN A 136 13.87 -10.16 -2.28
N ARG A 137 13.28 -11.04 -3.09
CA ARG A 137 13.97 -11.75 -4.17
C ARG A 137 13.78 -11.08 -5.53
N TRP A 138 12.60 -10.56 -5.80
CA TRP A 138 12.26 -9.85 -7.04
C TRP A 138 11.70 -8.46 -6.70
N PRO A 139 12.57 -7.45 -6.54
CA PRO A 139 12.19 -6.11 -6.07
C PRO A 139 11.56 -5.26 -7.19
N TYR A 140 10.54 -5.80 -7.85
CA TYR A 140 9.83 -5.21 -8.99
C TYR A 140 8.31 -5.25 -8.76
N ASP A 141 7.54 -4.85 -9.77
CA ASP A 141 6.08 -5.02 -9.73
C ASP A 141 5.71 -6.50 -9.53
N GLY A 142 4.81 -6.73 -8.58
CA GLY A 142 4.36 -8.04 -8.21
C GLY A 142 3.05 -8.02 -7.45
N LYS A 143 2.25 -9.06 -7.64
CA LYS A 143 0.91 -9.25 -7.09
C LYS A 143 0.82 -10.61 -6.44
N THR A 144 0.13 -10.67 -5.30
CA THR A 144 -0.14 -11.91 -4.59
C THR A 144 -1.59 -11.94 -4.15
N GLN A 145 -2.22 -13.09 -4.26
CA GLN A 145 -3.57 -13.34 -3.78
C GLN A 145 -3.60 -14.65 -3.01
N VAL A 146 -4.24 -14.66 -1.84
CA VAL A 146 -4.39 -15.85 -1.00
C VAL A 146 -5.86 -16.06 -0.71
N SER A 147 -6.33 -17.28 -0.96
CA SER A 147 -7.68 -17.73 -0.61
C SER A 147 -7.63 -18.74 0.53
N VAL A 148 -8.46 -18.54 1.56
CA VAL A 148 -8.56 -19.41 2.73
C VAL A 148 -9.99 -19.93 2.92
N ARG A 149 -10.12 -21.17 3.40
CA ARG A 149 -11.37 -21.73 3.94
C ARG A 149 -11.14 -22.04 5.42
N GLY A 150 -11.82 -21.31 6.30
CA GLY A 150 -11.43 -21.27 7.71
C GLY A 150 -9.99 -20.78 7.85
N ARG A 151 -9.11 -21.61 8.42
CA ARG A 151 -7.67 -21.33 8.51
C ARG A 151 -6.83 -22.00 7.42
N LYS A 152 -7.41 -22.81 6.54
CA LYS A 152 -6.67 -23.56 5.51
C LYS A 152 -6.52 -22.72 4.24
N ILE A 153 -5.31 -22.61 3.72
CA ILE A 153 -5.07 -22.07 2.37
C ILE A 153 -5.63 -23.04 1.33
N VAL A 154 -6.46 -22.54 0.42
CA VAL A 154 -7.06 -23.33 -0.68
C VAL A 154 -6.55 -22.93 -2.05
N ALA A 155 -6.07 -21.70 -2.22
CA ALA A 155 -5.44 -21.23 -3.45
C ALA A 155 -4.45 -20.10 -3.16
N ILE A 156 -3.39 -20.02 -3.96
CA ILE A 156 -2.46 -18.90 -4.01
C ILE A 156 -2.25 -18.54 -5.47
N VAL A 157 -2.28 -17.25 -5.78
CA VAL A 157 -1.83 -16.69 -7.05
C VAL A 157 -0.69 -15.74 -6.75
N ALA A 158 0.42 -15.87 -7.47
CA ALA A 158 1.53 -14.94 -7.39
C ALA A 158 2.02 -14.62 -8.81
N SER A 159 2.32 -13.35 -9.06
CA SER A 159 2.89 -12.88 -10.32
C SER A 159 3.91 -11.81 -9.98
N PHE A 160 5.16 -11.98 -10.40
CA PHE A 160 6.24 -11.03 -10.16
C PHE A 160 7.01 -10.82 -11.44
N GLN A 161 7.30 -9.56 -11.76
CA GLN A 161 8.18 -9.24 -12.87
C GLN A 161 9.57 -9.84 -12.64
N HIS A 162 10.18 -10.33 -13.72
CA HIS A 162 11.51 -10.95 -13.73
C HIS A 162 11.65 -12.21 -12.86
N ALA A 163 10.55 -12.80 -12.39
CA ALA A 163 10.56 -14.07 -11.69
C ALA A 163 10.29 -15.22 -12.68
N PRO A 164 11.24 -16.13 -12.93
CA PRO A 164 10.98 -17.35 -13.69
C PRO A 164 9.89 -18.18 -13.01
N HIS A 165 8.98 -18.75 -13.80
CA HIS A 165 7.81 -19.48 -13.29
C HIS A 165 8.18 -20.52 -12.22
N ASP A 166 9.14 -21.39 -12.51
CA ASP A 166 9.49 -22.51 -11.62
C ASP A 166 10.15 -22.03 -10.33
N GLU A 167 10.95 -20.96 -10.39
CA GLU A 167 11.55 -20.34 -9.20
C GLU A 167 10.51 -19.66 -8.31
N LEU A 168 9.54 -18.96 -8.93
CA LEU A 168 8.44 -18.31 -8.23
C LEU A 168 7.55 -19.36 -7.56
N GLU A 169 7.20 -20.41 -8.27
CA GLU A 169 6.40 -21.51 -7.74
C GLU A 169 7.10 -22.18 -6.55
N GLN A 170 8.40 -22.45 -6.68
CA GLN A 170 9.19 -23.04 -5.60
C GLN A 170 9.28 -22.11 -4.38
N ALA A 171 9.49 -20.80 -4.59
CA ALA A 171 9.51 -19.81 -3.51
C ALA A 171 8.16 -19.75 -2.76
N VAL A 172 7.04 -19.79 -3.48
CA VAL A 172 5.70 -19.84 -2.87
C VAL A 172 5.53 -21.13 -2.06
N LYS A 173 5.93 -22.30 -2.60
CA LYS A 173 5.86 -23.58 -1.91
C LYS A 173 6.68 -23.57 -0.61
N ASP A 174 7.89 -23.01 -0.63
CA ASP A 174 8.75 -22.92 0.54
C ASP A 174 8.20 -21.94 1.59
N TRP A 175 7.66 -20.80 1.15
CA TRP A 175 6.98 -19.86 2.03
C TRP A 175 5.78 -20.52 2.74
N VAL A 176 4.97 -21.29 2.02
CA VAL A 176 3.83 -22.02 2.60
C VAL A 176 4.29 -23.01 3.67
N ARG A 177 5.39 -23.75 3.45
CA ARG A 177 5.93 -24.71 4.41
C ARG A 177 6.44 -24.06 5.70
N ASN A 178 7.07 -22.89 5.58
CA ASN A 178 7.81 -22.27 6.69
C ASN A 178 7.00 -21.24 7.48
N GLU A 179 6.22 -20.41 6.79
CA GLU A 179 5.63 -19.21 7.38
C GLU A 179 4.11 -19.31 7.50
N ALA A 180 3.43 -19.82 6.48
CA ALA A 180 1.98 -19.99 6.54
C ALA A 180 1.53 -20.99 7.62
N VAL A 181 2.31 -22.06 7.86
CA VAL A 181 2.00 -23.09 8.88
C VAL A 181 1.82 -22.48 10.28
N ARG A 182 2.54 -21.39 10.59
CA ARG A 182 2.42 -20.68 11.88
C ARG A 182 1.00 -20.17 12.14
N TYR A 183 0.26 -19.86 11.08
CA TYR A 183 -1.10 -19.33 11.17
C TYR A 183 -2.15 -20.40 10.88
N VAL A 184 -1.83 -21.36 10.00
CA VAL A 184 -2.78 -22.37 9.52
C VAL A 184 -2.94 -23.54 10.50
N GLY A 185 -2.02 -23.74 11.46
CA GLY A 185 -2.20 -24.81 12.45
C GLY A 185 -1.16 -24.98 13.56
N VAL A 186 -0.92 -23.98 14.42
CA VAL A 186 -0.42 -24.24 15.79
C VAL A 186 -1.18 -23.38 16.80
N LYS A 187 -1.92 -24.04 17.69
CA LYS A 187 -2.45 -23.44 18.93
C LYS A 187 -1.25 -23.09 19.81
N TYR A 188 -1.05 -21.81 20.10
CA TYR A 188 -0.33 -21.43 21.30
C TYR A 188 -1.37 -21.38 22.43
N PHE A 189 -1.07 -22.10 23.51
CA PHE A 189 -1.91 -22.30 24.68
C PHE A 189 -2.30 -20.98 25.34
#